data_AF-E1VL73-F1
#
_entry.id   AF-E1VL73-F1
#
_cell.length_a   1.000
_cell.length_b   1.000
_cell.length_c   1.000
_cell.angle_alpha   90.00
_cell.angle_beta   90.00
_cell.angle_gamma   90.00
#
_symmetry.space_group_name_H-M   'P 1'
#
loop_
_entity.id
_entity.type
_entity.pdbx_description
1 polymer ?
#
loop_
_entity_poly.entity_id
_entity_poly.type
_entity_poly.pdbx_seq_one_letter_code
_entity_poly.pdbx_strand_id
1 'polypeptide(L)'
;MSTVANAIDCVWDFAVKVPTGEQKSVVTLKSEGSVVTGTMNSETYGIQEIEEGSWDGETLIWKSKTTKPMKLTLTYTAKLDENNNMEGTVKVAMAKMKFVGIARKA
;
A
#
# COMPACT_ATOMS: atom_id res chain seq x y z
N MET A 1 20.36 -13.46 -6.38
CA MET A 1 19.22 -12.62 -6.81
C MET A 1 18.20 -12.68 -5.67
N SER A 2 17.98 -11.54 -5.03
CA SER A 2 17.77 -11.42 -3.58
C SER A 2 16.37 -11.85 -3.10
N THR A 3 16.36 -12.65 -2.04
CA THR A 3 15.19 -13.19 -1.29
C THR A 3 14.29 -12.14 -0.62
N VAL A 4 14.54 -10.84 -0.83
CA VAL A 4 13.90 -9.73 -0.11
C VAL A 4 12.69 -9.17 -0.87
N ALA A 5 12.70 -9.23 -2.20
CA ALA A 5 11.61 -8.80 -3.10
C ALA A 5 10.34 -9.66 -2.93
N ASN A 6 10.52 -10.98 -2.75
CA ASN A 6 9.41 -11.94 -2.72
C ASN A 6 8.41 -11.74 -1.58
N ALA A 7 8.80 -11.08 -0.48
CA ALA A 7 7.94 -10.97 0.70
C ALA A 7 6.75 -10.02 0.49
N ILE A 8 6.91 -9.00 -0.35
CA ILE A 8 5.86 -8.01 -0.63
C ILE A 8 5.09 -8.30 -1.93
N ASP A 9 5.65 -9.15 -2.80
CA ASP A 9 5.15 -9.46 -4.15
C ASP A 9 3.91 -10.36 -4.13
N CYS A 10 2.78 -9.80 -3.73
CA CYS A 10 1.49 -10.49 -3.77
C CYS A 10 0.31 -9.51 -3.85
N VAL A 11 -0.89 -10.07 -3.77
CA VAL A 11 -2.13 -9.31 -3.66
C VAL A 11 -2.49 -9.18 -2.19
N TRP A 12 -2.85 -7.98 -1.76
CA TRP A 12 -3.12 -7.61 -0.38
C TRP A 12 -4.55 -7.08 -0.24
N ASP A 13 -5.23 -7.49 0.82
CA ASP A 13 -6.43 -6.84 1.32
C ASP A 13 -6.05 -5.76 2.32
N PHE A 14 -6.17 -4.50 1.88
CA PHE A 14 -5.87 -3.34 2.70
C PHE A 14 -7.13 -2.82 3.38
N ALA A 15 -6.94 -2.37 4.62
CA ALA A 15 -7.93 -1.71 5.44
C ALA A 15 -7.32 -0.47 6.10
N VAL A 16 -7.77 0.72 5.66
CA VAL A 16 -7.37 2.02 6.22
C VAL A 16 -8.42 2.47 7.22
N LYS A 17 -8.00 2.73 8.47
CA LYS A 17 -8.88 3.29 9.49
C LYS A 17 -9.02 4.79 9.29
N VAL A 18 -10.24 5.23 8.96
CA VAL A 18 -10.60 6.64 8.79
C VAL A 18 -11.64 7.05 9.85
N PRO A 19 -11.83 8.34 10.17
CA PRO A 19 -12.79 8.74 11.20
C PRO A 19 -14.23 8.29 10.94
N THR A 20 -14.59 8.13 9.66
CA THR A 20 -15.93 7.75 9.21
C THR A 20 -16.12 6.22 9.05
N GLY A 21 -15.11 5.42 9.37
CA GLY A 21 -15.16 3.96 9.24
C GLY A 21 -13.88 3.36 8.69
N GLU A 22 -14.02 2.32 7.86
CA GLU A 22 -12.89 1.63 7.25
C GLU A 22 -12.97 1.77 5.73
N GLN A 23 -11.85 2.13 5.10
CA GLN A 23 -11.72 2.14 3.65
C GLN A 23 -10.93 0.91 3.22
N LYS A 24 -11.55 0.08 2.38
CA LYS A 24 -10.95 -1.16 1.88
C LYS A 24 -10.41 -0.99 0.47
N SER A 25 -9.31 -1.66 0.18
CA SER A 25 -8.72 -1.70 -1.16
C SER A 25 -7.98 -3.00 -1.39
N VAL A 26 -7.93 -3.43 -2.64
CA VAL A 26 -7.10 -4.55 -3.08
C VAL A 26 -5.82 -3.97 -3.69
N VAL A 27 -4.67 -4.35 -3.16
CA VAL A 27 -3.37 -3.82 -3.60
C VAL A 27 -2.55 -4.96 -4.18
N THR A 28 -2.13 -4.83 -5.43
CA THR A 28 -1.18 -5.75 -6.03
C THR A 28 0.18 -5.08 -6.04
N LEU A 29 1.19 -5.73 -5.45
CA LEU A 29 2.56 -5.25 -5.43
C LEU A 29 3.46 -6.17 -6.24
N LYS A 30 4.43 -5.57 -6.91
CA LYS A 30 5.53 -6.27 -7.57
C LYS A 30 6.81 -5.46 -7.39
N SER A 31 7.89 -6.13 -7.03
CA SER A 31 9.19 -5.51 -6.85
C SER A 31 10.20 -5.99 -7.89
N GLU A 32 11.05 -5.07 -8.33
CA GLU A 32 12.17 -5.31 -9.23
C GLU A 32 13.41 -4.65 -8.63
N GLY A 33 14.21 -5.43 -7.89
CA GLY A 33 15.26 -4.89 -7.05
C GLY A 33 14.68 -4.11 -5.88
N SER A 34 15.00 -2.83 -5.75
CA SER A 34 14.44 -1.94 -4.73
C SER A 34 13.20 -1.18 -5.21
N VAL A 35 12.85 -1.24 -6.49
CA VAL A 35 11.71 -0.52 -7.06
C VAL A 35 10.45 -1.33 -6.88
N VAL A 36 9.35 -0.70 -6.47
CA VAL A 36 8.04 -1.32 -6.31
C VAL A 36 7.02 -0.67 -7.24
N THR A 37 6.24 -1.51 -7.90
CA THR A 37 5.18 -1.13 -8.84
C THR A 37 3.91 -1.91 -8.52
N GLY A 38 2.80 -1.53 -9.16
CA GLY A 38 1.54 -2.24 -9.05
C GLY A 38 0.35 -1.29 -8.96
N THR A 39 -0.77 -1.81 -8.48
CA THR A 39 -2.05 -1.11 -8.51
C THR A 39 -2.81 -1.25 -7.20
N MET A 40 -3.50 -0.18 -6.80
CA MET A 40 -4.45 -0.18 -5.69
C MET A 40 -5.86 0.01 -6.26
N ASN A 41 -6.79 -0.87 -5.94
CA ASN A 41 -8.18 -0.77 -6.39
C ASN A 41 -9.12 -0.64 -5.19
N SER A 42 -9.92 0.42 -5.15
CA SER A 42 -10.94 0.64 -4.14
C SER A 42 -12.25 1.08 -4.77
N GLU A 43 -13.36 0.81 -4.08
CA GLU A 43 -14.69 1.27 -4.53
C GLU A 43 -14.77 2.80 -4.58
N THR A 44 -14.19 3.49 -3.60
CA THR A 44 -14.25 4.95 -3.46
C THR A 44 -13.38 5.69 -4.48
N TYR A 45 -12.17 5.20 -4.72
CA TYR A 45 -11.15 5.92 -5.50
C TYR A 45 -10.85 5.30 -6.87
N GLY A 46 -11.44 4.13 -7.16
CA GLY A 46 -11.15 3.35 -8.35
C GLY A 46 -9.75 2.74 -8.33
N ILE A 47 -9.22 2.49 -9.53
CA ILE A 47 -7.86 1.98 -9.72
C ILE A 47 -6.86 3.14 -9.67
N GLN A 48 -5.81 2.95 -8.89
CA GLN A 48 -4.72 3.88 -8.68
C GLN A 48 -3.40 3.16 -8.94
N GLU A 49 -2.50 3.80 -9.67
CA GLU A 49 -1.14 3.30 -9.87
C GLU A 49 -0.26 3.55 -8.64
N ILE A 50 0.66 2.62 -8.39
CA ILE A 50 1.74 2.79 -7.42
C ILE A 50 2.86 3.58 -8.08
N GLU A 51 3.14 4.75 -7.54
CA GLU A 51 4.19 5.67 -7.97
C GLU A 51 5.29 5.75 -6.91
N GLU A 52 6.53 5.97 -7.33
CA GLU A 52 7.68 6.15 -6.42
C GLU A 52 7.78 5.03 -5.36
N GLY A 53 7.46 3.79 -5.75
CA GLY A 53 7.51 2.65 -4.85
C GLY A 53 8.94 2.20 -4.61
N SER A 54 9.28 1.94 -3.34
CA SER A 54 10.57 1.41 -2.94
C SER A 54 10.49 0.46 -1.74
N TRP A 55 11.26 -0.62 -1.79
CA TRP A 55 11.43 -1.58 -0.71
C TRP A 55 12.92 -1.79 -0.43
N ASP A 56 13.34 -1.53 0.80
CA ASP A 56 14.74 -1.73 1.26
C ASP A 56 14.95 -3.05 2.00
N GLY A 57 13.88 -3.84 2.19
CA GLY A 57 13.89 -5.09 2.96
C GLY A 57 13.31 -4.97 4.37
N GLU A 58 13.05 -3.76 4.83
CA GLU A 58 12.39 -3.50 6.11
C GLU A 58 11.21 -2.53 5.95
N THR A 59 11.38 -1.48 5.15
CA THR A 59 10.43 -0.38 4.98
C THR A 59 9.98 -0.26 3.52
N LEU A 60 8.67 -0.31 3.33
CA LEU A 60 7.99 -0.13 2.06
C LEU A 60 7.45 1.30 2.02
N ILE A 61 7.81 2.05 0.98
CA ILE A 61 7.31 3.40 0.75
C ILE A 61 6.75 3.45 -0.65
N TRP A 62 5.58 4.08 -0.83
CA TRP A 62 5.07 4.40 -2.15
C TRP A 62 4.11 5.58 -2.10
N LYS A 63 3.78 6.10 -3.27
CA LYS A 63 2.73 7.10 -3.47
C LYS A 63 1.63 6.55 -4.35
N SER A 64 0.45 7.10 -4.20
CA SER A 64 -0.61 6.97 -5.19
C SER A 64 -1.36 8.29 -5.31
N LYS A 65 -2.02 8.48 -6.46
CA LYS A 65 -2.87 9.64 -6.72
C LYS A 65 -4.31 9.17 -6.87
N THR A 66 -5.23 9.91 -6.27
CA THR A 66 -6.67 9.78 -6.54
C THR A 66 -7.13 10.99 -7.33
N THR A 67 -8.12 10.81 -8.21
CA THR A 67 -8.68 11.91 -9.01
C THR A 67 -10.15 12.21 -8.69
N LYS A 68 -10.83 11.33 -7.95
CA LYS A 68 -12.23 11.46 -7.55
C LYS A 68 -12.38 11.02 -6.09
N PRO A 69 -13.23 11.67 -5.28
CA PRO A 69 -13.97 12.91 -5.57
C PRO A 69 -13.08 14.17 -5.63
N MET A 70 -11.85 14.10 -5.11
CA MET A 70 -10.86 15.18 -5.15
C MET A 70 -9.50 14.65 -5.60
N LYS A 71 -8.68 15.51 -6.20
CA LYS A 71 -7.28 15.18 -6.53
C LYS A 71 -6.44 15.20 -5.26
N LEU A 72 -5.93 14.05 -4.85
CA LEU A 72 -5.07 13.93 -3.67
C LEU A 72 -3.85 13.06 -4.00
N THR A 73 -2.72 13.41 -3.40
CA THR A 73 -1.53 12.55 -3.35
C THR A 73 -1.47 11.91 -1.98
N LEU A 74 -1.36 10.58 -1.95
CA LEU A 74 -1.25 9.79 -0.75
C LEU A 74 0.16 9.23 -0.68
N THR A 75 0.79 9.30 0.49
CA THR A 75 2.11 8.70 0.72
C THR A 75 1.98 7.62 1.78
N TYR A 76 2.39 6.41 1.44
CA TYR A 76 2.30 5.24 2.28
C TYR A 76 3.70 4.87 2.80
N THR A 77 3.74 4.40 4.04
CA THR A 77 4.93 3.82 4.65
C THR A 77 4.49 2.60 5.45
N ALA A 78 5.11 1.45 5.20
CA ALA A 78 4.71 0.17 5.78
C ALA A 78 5.91 -0.70 6.13
N LYS A 79 5.69 -1.67 7.01
CA LYS A 79 6.59 -2.78 7.33
C LYS A 79 5.79 -4.07 7.39
N LEU A 80 6.49 -5.20 7.31
CA LEU A 80 5.90 -6.52 7.59
C LEU A 80 6.04 -6.84 9.09
N ASP A 81 4.99 -7.39 9.69
CA ASP A 81 5.03 -7.97 11.03
C ASP A 81 5.64 -9.38 11.01
N GLU A 82 5.75 -10.00 12.18
CA GLU A 82 6.29 -11.36 12.34
C GLU A 82 5.46 -12.44 11.62
N ASN A 83 4.20 -12.13 11.28
CA ASN A 83 3.26 -13.01 10.57
C ASN A 83 3.20 -12.71 9.06
N ASN A 84 4.06 -11.82 8.55
CA ASN A 84 4.06 -11.30 7.19
C ASN A 84 2.78 -10.53 6.80
N ASN A 85 2.08 -9.95 7.78
CA ASN A 85 1.07 -8.93 7.50
C ASN A 85 1.72 -7.57 7.37
N MET A 86 1.13 -6.70 6.56
CA MET A 86 1.60 -5.34 6.39
C MET A 86 0.94 -4.43 7.41
N GLU A 87 1.74 -3.64 8.11
CA GLU A 87 1.25 -2.54 8.95
C GLU A 87 1.90 -1.24 8.53
N GLY A 88 1.11 -0.17 8.46
CA GLY A 88 1.64 1.08 7.99
C GLY A 88 0.77 2.29 8.26
N THR A 89 1.23 3.41 7.72
CA THR A 89 0.50 4.67 7.75
C THR A 89 0.41 5.26 6.36
N VAL A 90 -0.75 5.83 6.06
CA VAL A 90 -0.98 6.67 4.89
C VAL A 90 -1.06 8.13 5.34
N LYS A 91 -0.31 8.99 4.68
CA LYS A 91 -0.37 10.45 4.83
C LYS A 91 -1.14 11.04 3.67
N VAL A 92 -2.12 11.88 3.98
CA VAL A 92 -2.95 12.60 3.00
C VAL A 92 -3.10 14.03 3.48
N ALA A 93 -2.57 14.99 2.71
CA ALA A 93 -2.43 16.38 3.16
C ALA A 93 -1.77 16.46 4.56
N MET A 94 -2.47 16.98 5.57
CA MET A 94 -1.98 17.05 6.96
C MET A 94 -2.40 15.86 7.83
N ALA A 95 -3.25 14.96 7.30
CA ALA A 95 -3.74 13.80 8.05
C ALA A 95 -2.81 12.59 7.92
N LYS A 96 -2.73 11.79 8.98
CA LYS A 96 -2.02 10.51 9.02
C LYS A 96 -2.95 9.43 9.56
N MET A 97 -3.18 8.39 8.78
CA MET A 97 -4.11 7.29 9.10
C MET A 97 -3.34 5.97 9.12
N LYS A 98 -3.73 5.05 10.01
CA LYS A 98 -3.15 3.71 10.06
C LYS A 98 -3.85 2.79 9.07
N PHE A 99 -3.10 1.87 8.48
CA PHE A 99 -3.66 0.78 7.70
C PHE A 99 -3.02 -0.54 8.06
N VAL A 100 -3.75 -1.60 7.77
CA VAL A 100 -3.24 -2.98 7.77
C VAL A 100 -3.46 -3.56 6.38
N GLY A 101 -2.57 -4.46 5.97
CA GLY A 101 -2.65 -5.22 4.73
C GLY A 101 -2.46 -6.70 5.02
N ILE A 102 -3.43 -7.53 4.63
CA ILE A 102 -3.35 -8.98 4.78
C ILE A 102 -3.09 -9.58 3.40
N ALA A 103 -2.06 -10.40 3.27
CA ALA A 103 -1.79 -11.09 2.02
C ALA A 103 -2.95 -12.04 1.68
N ARG A 104 -3.49 -11.92 0.47
CA ARG A 104 -4.43 -12.90 -0.08
C ARG A 104 -3.67 -14.17 -0.35
N LYS A 105 -3.76 -15.12 0.58
CA LYS A 105 -3.27 -16.47 0.36
C LYS A 105 -4.15 -17.13 -0.70
N ALA A 106 -3.51 -17.70 -1.71
CA ALA A 106 -4.17 -18.57 -2.69
C ALA A 106 -4.68 -19.86 -2.02
#